data_AF-A0A4V5NC45-F1
#
_entry.id   AF-A0A4V5NC45-F1
#
_cell.length_a   1.000
_cell.length_b   1.000
_cell.length_c   1.000
_cell.angle_alpha   90.00
_cell.angle_beta   90.00
_cell.angle_gamma   90.00
#
_symmetry.space_group_name_H-M   'P 1'
#
loop_
_entity.id
_entity.type
_entity.pdbx_description
1 polymer ?
#
loop_
_entity_poly.entity_id
_entity_poly.type
_entity_poly.pdbx_seq_one_letter_code
_entity_poly.pdbx_strand_id
1 'polypeptide(L)'
;MSSQQSTPPLHTKHNTADEELGRKVSLNLDPYAPPEVYYGESHSPRKVGGKGRTYSAVSPPYSPNDVPHTPYDPKPYNKRWTLPSRSTIADAHDAQIEPSKSSVAAFKAPGRRTSHDAQGNAPRRYLCNVEDTLSNLLAREDTDHNIQITIEDSGPKTIQLGTAASGGYRHFDVRGTYMLSNLLQELTLAKKYGRKQIVLDESRLNENPVNRFARLIKDQFWPNLTRRIDGGNIAAVAKDPKDWTANPHPRMYIPVGAPEQFEYYTRIAKQHPELKLEVMYLNADPSNEEYVRNLNEAPGLLAVAME
;
A
#
# COMPACT_ATOMS: atom_id res chain seq x y z
N MET A 1 -7.03 -70.93 -38.51
CA MET A 1 -6.55 -70.39 -39.81
C MET A 1 -6.13 -68.94 -39.59
N SER A 2 -4.90 -68.60 -40.02
CA SER A 2 -4.23 -67.29 -40.05
C SER A 2 -4.12 -66.49 -38.74
N SER A 3 -2.95 -66.39 -38.10
CA SER A 3 -1.82 -65.45 -38.39
C SER A 3 -2.30 -64.01 -38.51
N GLN A 4 -1.87 -63.05 -37.67
CA GLN A 4 -0.51 -62.50 -37.67
C GLN A 4 -0.08 -61.93 -36.30
N GLN A 5 1.22 -62.07 -36.00
CA GLN A 5 1.97 -61.39 -34.96
C GLN A 5 2.26 -59.93 -35.36
N SER A 6 2.40 -58.99 -34.41
CA SER A 6 3.65 -58.22 -34.20
C SER A 6 3.58 -57.11 -33.10
N THR A 7 4.49 -57.27 -32.13
CA THR A 7 5.31 -56.28 -31.40
C THR A 7 4.76 -55.26 -30.37
N PRO A 8 5.52 -54.99 -29.27
CA PRO A 8 5.14 -54.18 -28.11
C PRO A 8 5.68 -52.71 -28.21
N PRO A 9 5.51 -51.82 -27.19
CA PRO A 9 5.31 -50.39 -27.37
C PRO A 9 6.59 -49.59 -27.68
N LEU A 10 6.42 -48.51 -28.44
CA LEU A 10 7.43 -47.48 -28.67
C LEU A 10 7.77 -46.73 -27.37
N HIS A 11 9.01 -46.90 -26.95
CA HIS A 11 9.71 -46.01 -26.02
C HIS A 11 9.78 -44.59 -26.63
N THR A 12 8.91 -43.68 -26.19
CA THR A 12 9.20 -42.24 -26.34
C THR A 12 10.07 -41.85 -25.15
N LYS A 13 11.34 -41.55 -25.44
CA LYS A 13 12.32 -41.07 -24.46
C LYS A 13 11.75 -39.83 -23.77
N HIS A 14 11.60 -39.90 -22.45
CA HIS A 14 11.53 -38.71 -21.61
C HIS A 14 12.84 -37.94 -21.81
N ASN A 15 12.79 -36.81 -22.52
CA ASN A 15 13.84 -35.81 -22.47
C ASN A 15 13.72 -35.04 -21.15
N THR A 16 14.15 -35.67 -20.06
CA THR A 16 14.42 -35.02 -18.77
C THR A 16 15.77 -34.28 -18.84
N ALA A 17 15.86 -33.28 -19.70
CA ALA A 17 17.05 -32.43 -19.83
C ALA A 17 16.77 -30.99 -20.27
N ASP A 18 15.50 -30.54 -20.29
CA ASP A 18 15.13 -29.14 -20.58
C ASP A 18 14.29 -28.48 -19.48
N GLU A 19 14.14 -29.12 -18.31
CA GLU A 19 13.42 -28.55 -17.15
C GLU A 19 14.31 -27.72 -16.19
N GLU A 20 15.60 -27.55 -16.49
CA GLU A 20 16.53 -26.79 -15.62
C GLU A 20 17.20 -25.57 -16.27
N LEU A 21 16.74 -25.12 -17.44
CA LEU A 21 17.24 -23.90 -18.07
C LEU A 21 16.17 -22.81 -18.11
N GLY A 22 16.12 -22.06 -17.01
CA GLY A 22 15.59 -20.71 -16.99
C GLY A 22 14.11 -20.60 -16.66
N ARG A 23 13.77 -20.75 -15.37
CA ARG A 23 12.74 -19.89 -14.78
C ARG A 23 13.19 -18.43 -14.93
N LYS A 24 12.99 -17.85 -16.11
CA LYS A 24 12.86 -16.40 -16.25
C LYS A 24 11.65 -16.04 -15.39
N VAL A 25 11.91 -15.58 -14.17
CA VAL A 25 10.92 -14.94 -13.32
C VAL A 25 10.33 -13.81 -14.15
N SER A 26 9.11 -13.99 -14.65
CA SER A 26 8.43 -12.95 -15.40
C SER A 26 8.24 -11.77 -14.45
N LEU A 27 8.87 -10.64 -14.78
CA LEU A 27 8.66 -9.32 -14.17
C LEU A 27 7.23 -8.78 -14.38
N ASN A 28 6.32 -9.62 -14.87
CA ASN A 28 4.94 -9.30 -15.22
C ASN A 28 4.05 -9.69 -14.03
N LEU A 29 4.09 -8.85 -12.99
CA LEU A 29 3.04 -8.87 -11.98
C LEU A 29 1.75 -8.39 -12.66
N ASP A 30 0.64 -9.08 -12.42
CA ASP A 30 -0.66 -8.66 -12.94
C ASP A 30 -1.00 -7.25 -12.41
N PRO A 31 -1.16 -6.23 -13.28
CA PRO A 31 -1.49 -4.87 -12.88
C PRO A 31 -2.79 -4.76 -12.09
N TYR A 32 -3.69 -5.73 -12.21
CA TYR A 32 -4.99 -5.76 -11.56
C TYR A 32 -5.04 -6.69 -10.34
N ALA A 33 -3.92 -7.30 -9.97
CA ALA A 33 -3.86 -8.16 -8.80
C ALA A 33 -4.36 -7.45 -7.52
N PRO A 34 -4.93 -8.18 -6.56
CA PRO A 34 -5.29 -7.64 -5.25
C PRO A 34 -4.09 -6.93 -4.58
N PRO A 35 -4.32 -5.88 -3.78
CA PRO A 35 -3.24 -5.09 -3.18
C PRO A 35 -2.21 -5.91 -2.41
N GLU A 36 -2.66 -6.96 -1.71
CA GLU A 36 -1.78 -7.89 -0.98
C GLU A 36 -0.79 -8.63 -1.89
N VAL A 37 -1.17 -8.92 -3.14
CA VAL A 37 -0.29 -9.56 -4.14
C VAL A 37 0.57 -8.52 -4.85
N TYR A 38 -0.07 -7.40 -5.26
CA TYR A 38 0.56 -6.35 -6.04
C TYR A 38 1.65 -5.64 -5.23
N TYR A 39 1.32 -5.21 -4.01
CA TYR A 39 2.27 -4.59 -3.10
C TYR A 39 3.00 -5.61 -2.25
N GLY A 40 2.50 -6.85 -2.08
CA GLY A 40 3.15 -7.90 -1.27
C GLY A 40 3.08 -7.64 0.24
N GLU A 41 3.08 -8.70 1.04
CA GLU A 41 3.37 -8.60 2.47
C GLU A 41 4.80 -8.06 2.68
N SER A 42 4.97 -7.18 3.66
CA SER A 42 6.16 -6.35 3.82
C SER A 42 7.51 -7.11 3.84
N HIS A 43 8.56 -6.45 3.35
CA HIS A 43 10.01 -6.75 3.49
C HIS A 43 10.57 -8.18 3.27
N SER A 44 9.89 -9.11 2.59
CA SER A 44 10.58 -10.33 2.13
C SER A 44 11.36 -10.07 0.81
N PRO A 45 12.65 -10.44 0.71
CA PRO A 45 13.47 -10.15 -0.45
C PRO A 45 13.05 -10.99 -1.66
N ARG A 46 12.27 -10.42 -2.58
CA ARG A 46 12.12 -10.98 -3.93
C ARG A 46 13.50 -10.99 -4.61
N LYS A 47 13.93 -12.15 -5.13
CA LYS A 47 15.14 -12.26 -5.97
C LYS A 47 14.86 -11.59 -7.32
N VAL A 48 15.24 -10.32 -7.44
CA VAL A 48 15.17 -9.56 -8.69
C VAL A 48 16.61 -9.31 -9.16
N GLY A 49 16.90 -9.60 -10.42
CA GLY A 49 18.16 -9.23 -11.07
C GLY A 49 18.11 -7.76 -11.54
N GLY A 50 19.17 -6.99 -11.28
CA GLY A 50 19.32 -5.59 -11.70
C GLY A 50 18.94 -4.53 -10.66
N LYS A 51 19.04 -3.24 -11.03
CA LYS A 51 18.86 -2.04 -10.17
C LYS A 51 17.52 -1.92 -9.43
N GLY A 52 16.61 -2.90 -9.54
CA GLY A 52 15.39 -2.98 -8.73
C GLY A 52 15.63 -3.31 -7.25
N ARG A 53 16.88 -3.58 -6.83
CA ARG A 53 17.23 -3.87 -5.42
C ARG A 53 18.42 -3.06 -4.90
N THR A 54 19.43 -2.82 -5.71
CA THR A 54 20.61 -2.04 -5.33
C THR A 54 20.42 -0.59 -5.71
N TYR A 55 20.09 0.24 -4.72
CA TYR A 55 20.02 1.69 -4.87
C TYR A 55 21.39 2.29 -4.57
N SER A 56 21.87 3.16 -5.45
CA SER A 56 22.92 4.14 -5.14
C SER A 56 22.26 5.42 -4.63
N ALA A 57 23.03 6.29 -3.98
CA ALA A 57 22.53 7.62 -3.61
C ALA A 57 21.93 8.32 -4.83
N VAL A 58 20.69 8.82 -4.70
CA VAL A 58 20.07 9.68 -5.71
C VAL A 58 20.59 11.08 -5.44
N SER A 59 21.55 11.52 -6.24
CA SER A 59 22.01 12.92 -6.20
C SER A 59 20.92 13.81 -6.78
N PRO A 60 20.57 14.95 -6.14
CA PRO A 60 19.71 15.94 -6.76
C PRO A 60 20.30 16.42 -8.10
N PRO A 61 19.47 16.88 -9.04
CA PRO A 61 19.96 17.39 -10.32
C PRO A 61 20.99 18.49 -10.08
N TYR A 62 22.14 18.33 -10.72
CA TYR A 62 23.25 19.27 -10.70
C TYR A 62 22.77 20.69 -11.05
N SER A 63 22.86 21.61 -10.09
CA SER A 63 22.68 23.04 -10.35
C SER A 63 23.93 23.54 -11.05
N PRO A 64 23.83 24.18 -12.24
CA PRO A 64 25.00 24.71 -12.95
C PRO A 64 25.80 25.76 -12.16
N ASN A 65 25.28 26.24 -11.03
CA ASN A 65 25.88 27.29 -10.21
C ASN A 65 26.74 26.77 -9.05
N ASP A 66 26.78 25.45 -8.79
CA ASP A 66 27.56 24.87 -7.69
C ASP A 66 28.95 24.40 -8.17
N VAL A 67 29.72 25.31 -8.77
CA VAL A 67 31.13 25.07 -9.07
C VAL A 67 31.99 25.85 -8.09
N PRO A 68 32.73 25.20 -7.17
CA PRO A 68 33.84 25.86 -6.50
C PRO A 68 34.90 26.22 -7.56
N HIS A 69 35.10 27.52 -7.79
CA HIS A 69 36.22 28.00 -8.59
C HIS A 69 37.54 27.65 -7.87
N THR A 70 38.14 26.52 -8.23
CA THR A 70 39.55 26.26 -7.91
C THR A 70 40.39 26.45 -9.18
N PRO A 71 41.40 27.34 -9.18
CA PRO A 71 42.30 27.48 -10.32
C PRO A 71 43.03 26.16 -10.61
N TYR A 72 43.03 25.74 -11.87
CA TYR A 72 43.71 24.54 -12.35
C TYR A 72 45.22 24.80 -12.40
N ASP A 73 45.99 24.19 -11.50
CA ASP A 73 47.47 24.19 -11.53
C ASP A 73 47.96 22.77 -11.87
N PRO A 74 48.57 22.52 -13.05
CA PRO A 74 48.94 21.18 -13.46
C PRO A 74 50.34 20.84 -12.91
N LYS A 75 50.42 20.02 -11.85
CA LYS A 75 51.67 19.36 -11.46
C LYS A 75 51.50 17.85 -11.18
N PRO A 76 52.54 17.06 -11.47
CA PRO A 76 52.39 15.65 -11.80
C PRO A 76 52.32 14.73 -10.59
N TYR A 77 51.70 13.58 -10.87
CA TYR A 77 51.44 12.42 -10.04
C TYR A 77 52.66 11.93 -9.21
N ASN A 78 52.58 11.98 -7.88
CA ASN A 78 53.22 10.98 -7.01
C ASN A 78 52.73 11.03 -5.54
N LYS A 79 52.12 9.90 -5.13
CA LYS A 79 52.15 9.24 -3.81
C LYS A 79 51.55 9.89 -2.55
N ARG A 80 50.72 9.04 -1.92
CA ARG A 80 50.55 8.75 -0.47
C ARG A 80 49.41 9.47 0.25
N TRP A 81 48.37 8.70 0.58
CA TRP A 81 47.28 9.10 1.47
C TRP A 81 47.78 9.20 2.91
N THR A 82 47.86 10.42 3.42
CA THR A 82 47.90 10.71 4.85
C THR A 82 46.80 11.73 5.15
N LEU A 83 45.86 11.36 6.01
CA LEU A 83 44.84 12.26 6.55
C LEU A 83 45.52 13.35 7.40
N PRO A 84 45.17 14.64 7.26
CA PRO A 84 45.52 15.61 8.28
C PRO A 84 44.39 15.81 9.29
N SER A 85 44.82 15.82 10.54
CA SER A 85 44.08 16.09 11.76
C SER A 85 43.62 17.54 11.88
N ARG A 86 42.47 17.66 12.56
CA ARG A 86 41.95 18.74 13.41
C ARG A 86 42.91 19.90 13.79
N SER A 87 42.51 21.13 13.48
CA SER A 87 42.92 22.41 14.10
C SER A 87 42.13 23.55 13.43
N THR A 88 41.69 24.66 14.00
CA THR A 88 41.49 25.19 15.35
C THR A 88 40.58 26.42 15.11
N ILE A 89 39.74 26.74 16.08
CA ILE A 89 38.88 27.94 16.12
C ILE A 89 39.75 29.20 16.13
N ALA A 90 39.39 30.20 15.32
CA ALA A 90 39.79 31.59 15.53
C ALA A 90 38.69 32.53 15.00
N ASP A 91 38.17 33.35 15.91
CA ASP A 91 37.23 34.45 15.72
C ASP A 91 37.84 35.56 14.85
N ALA A 92 37.01 36.22 14.03
CA ALA A 92 37.11 37.66 13.76
C ALA A 92 35.99 38.21 12.86
N HIS A 93 35.28 39.19 13.42
CA HIS A 93 34.71 40.39 12.81
C HIS A 93 33.40 40.35 12.00
N ASP A 94 32.36 40.75 12.74
CA ASP A 94 31.25 41.63 12.41
C ASP A 94 31.39 42.46 11.11
N ALA A 95 30.54 42.13 10.13
CA ALA A 95 30.18 42.98 9.00
C ALA A 95 28.70 42.78 8.70
N GLN A 96 27.89 43.79 8.98
CA GLN A 96 26.47 43.83 8.64
C GLN A 96 26.28 43.79 7.13
N ILE A 97 25.65 42.73 6.62
CA ILE A 97 25.23 42.58 5.22
C ILE A 97 23.71 42.76 5.17
N GLU A 98 23.27 43.86 4.55
CA GLU A 98 21.87 44.16 4.21
C GLU A 98 21.27 43.05 3.32
N PRO A 99 20.02 42.61 3.55
CA PRO A 99 19.43 41.54 2.76
C PRO A 99 19.02 42.07 1.37
N SER A 100 19.81 41.71 0.36
CA SER A 100 19.47 41.90 -1.05
C SER A 100 18.15 41.19 -1.37
N LYS A 101 17.16 41.93 -1.86
CA LYS A 101 15.87 41.44 -2.35
C LYS A 101 16.09 40.58 -3.60
N SER A 102 16.27 39.28 -3.44
CA SER A 102 16.10 38.32 -4.54
C SER A 102 14.64 37.92 -4.62
N SER A 103 13.95 38.39 -5.66
CA SER A 103 12.59 37.99 -5.96
C SER A 103 12.57 36.51 -6.37
N VAL A 104 12.17 35.63 -5.46
CA VAL A 104 11.81 34.25 -5.80
C VAL A 104 10.52 34.32 -6.61
N ALA A 105 10.63 34.33 -7.94
CA ALA A 105 9.48 34.21 -8.81
C ALA A 105 8.73 32.92 -8.44
N ALA A 106 7.48 33.04 -8.00
CA ALA A 106 6.64 31.91 -7.66
C ALA A 106 6.56 30.97 -8.88
N PHE A 107 7.10 29.76 -8.75
CA PHE A 107 7.12 28.77 -9.82
C PHE A 107 5.67 28.35 -10.11
N LYS A 108 5.06 28.93 -11.15
CA LYS A 108 3.71 28.59 -11.56
C LYS A 108 3.76 27.22 -12.23
N ALA A 109 3.12 26.23 -11.62
CA ALA A 109 3.06 24.89 -12.18
C ALA A 109 2.48 24.94 -13.61
N PRO A 110 3.07 24.22 -14.58
CA PRO A 110 2.59 24.24 -15.96
C PRO A 110 1.13 23.79 -16.00
N GLY A 111 0.31 24.55 -16.73
CA GLY A 111 -1.11 24.23 -16.91
C GLY A 111 -1.30 22.92 -17.68
N ARG A 112 -2.41 22.23 -17.39
CA ARG A 112 -2.78 20.98 -18.07
C ARG A 112 -2.81 21.15 -19.59
N ARG A 113 -2.04 20.34 -20.31
CA ARG A 113 -2.10 20.23 -21.78
C ARG A 113 -3.31 19.41 -22.20
N THR A 114 -4.12 19.96 -23.11
CA THR A 114 -5.36 19.34 -23.64
C THR A 114 -5.13 18.48 -24.89
N SER A 115 -3.93 18.49 -25.47
CA SER A 115 -3.58 17.69 -26.64
C SER A 115 -3.45 16.20 -26.31
N HIS A 116 -3.79 15.34 -27.28
CA HIS A 116 -3.44 13.92 -27.25
C HIS A 116 -1.93 13.74 -27.33
N ASP A 117 -1.34 13.04 -26.35
CA ASP A 117 0.05 12.60 -26.44
C ASP A 117 0.13 11.27 -27.17
N ALA A 118 1.22 11.05 -27.91
CA ALA A 118 1.48 9.78 -28.58
C ALA A 118 1.48 8.63 -27.57
N GLN A 119 0.54 7.69 -27.73
CA GLN A 119 0.56 6.43 -27.00
C GLN A 119 1.74 5.61 -27.50
N GLY A 120 2.72 5.38 -26.62
CA GLY A 120 3.82 4.47 -26.92
C GLY A 120 3.32 3.03 -26.99
N ASN A 121 4.04 2.18 -27.71
CA ASN A 121 3.65 0.78 -27.96
C ASN A 121 3.71 -0.14 -26.72
N ALA A 122 4.22 0.36 -25.58
CA ALA A 122 4.41 -0.43 -24.35
C ALA A 122 3.68 0.23 -23.17
N PRO A 123 3.05 -0.57 -22.28
CA PRO A 123 2.39 -0.05 -21.08
C PRO A 123 3.41 0.67 -20.19
N ARG A 124 3.11 1.91 -19.80
CA ARG A 124 4.03 2.72 -19.00
C ARG A 124 3.99 2.26 -17.54
N ARG A 125 5.14 2.41 -16.88
CA ARG A 125 5.31 2.17 -15.45
C ARG A 125 6.00 3.36 -14.80
N TYR A 126 5.54 3.73 -13.62
CA TYR A 126 6.03 4.86 -12.83
C TYR A 126 6.86 4.36 -11.67
N LEU A 127 7.97 5.03 -11.37
CA LEU A 127 8.75 4.82 -10.16
C LEU A 127 8.38 5.91 -9.16
N CYS A 128 7.72 5.53 -8.07
CA CYS A 128 7.19 6.48 -7.10
C CYS A 128 7.87 6.25 -5.74
N ASN A 129 8.42 7.32 -5.16
CA ASN A 129 8.66 7.37 -3.71
C ASN A 129 7.31 7.64 -3.05
N VAL A 130 6.82 6.70 -2.24
CA VAL A 130 5.42 6.68 -1.80
C VAL A 130 5.07 7.90 -0.97
N GLU A 131 5.87 8.23 0.05
CA GLU A 131 5.55 9.33 0.98
C GLU A 131 5.70 10.70 0.31
N ASP A 132 6.80 10.90 -0.43
CA ASP A 132 7.08 12.16 -1.13
C ASP A 132 6.03 12.43 -2.22
N THR A 133 5.67 11.40 -2.99
CA THR A 133 4.68 11.53 -4.06
C THR A 133 3.29 11.77 -3.47
N LEU A 134 2.92 11.08 -2.39
CA LEU A 134 1.63 11.25 -1.71
C LEU A 134 1.49 12.66 -1.14
N SER A 135 2.52 13.15 -0.45
CA SER A 135 2.52 14.49 0.14
C SER A 135 2.44 15.57 -0.93
N ASN A 136 3.23 15.44 -2.01
CA ASN A 136 3.18 16.36 -3.14
C ASN A 136 1.83 16.34 -3.87
N LEU A 137 1.23 15.16 -4.03
CA LEU A 137 -0.07 15.00 -4.67
C LEU A 137 -1.16 15.71 -3.87
N LEU A 138 -1.26 15.46 -2.56
CA LEU A 138 -2.25 16.11 -1.68
C LEU A 138 -2.04 17.63 -1.64
N ALA A 139 -0.81 18.10 -1.43
CA ALA A 139 -0.51 19.54 -1.36
C ALA A 139 -0.90 20.32 -2.65
N ARG A 140 -1.01 19.63 -3.78
CA ARG A 140 -1.33 20.24 -5.08
C ARG A 140 -2.79 20.07 -5.48
N GLU A 141 -3.39 18.91 -5.19
CA GLU A 141 -4.68 18.51 -5.76
C GLU A 141 -5.83 18.44 -4.75
N ASP A 142 -5.54 18.28 -3.45
CA ASP A 142 -6.54 18.27 -2.35
C ASP A 142 -6.66 19.68 -1.77
N THR A 143 -7.63 20.44 -2.27
CA THR A 143 -7.78 21.88 -1.98
C THR A 143 -8.64 22.18 -0.77
N ASP A 144 -9.48 21.24 -0.34
CA ASP A 144 -10.30 21.35 0.88
C ASP A 144 -9.72 20.54 2.06
N HIS A 145 -8.58 19.87 1.86
CA HIS A 145 -7.82 19.14 2.86
C HIS A 145 -8.58 17.95 3.48
N ASN A 146 -9.42 17.29 2.68
CA ASN A 146 -10.22 16.14 3.11
C ASN A 146 -9.57 14.77 2.80
N ILE A 147 -8.35 14.76 2.26
CA ILE A 147 -7.57 13.56 1.85
C ILE A 147 -8.27 12.81 0.70
N GLN A 148 -8.94 13.54 -0.19
CA GLN A 148 -9.56 13.03 -1.39
C GLN A 148 -9.20 13.93 -2.58
N ILE A 149 -9.36 13.40 -3.79
CA ILE A 149 -9.22 14.18 -5.02
C ILE A 149 -10.49 13.97 -5.81
N THR A 150 -11.27 15.03 -5.91
CA THR A 150 -12.58 15.04 -6.55
C THR A 150 -12.64 16.08 -7.67
N ILE A 151 -13.81 16.20 -8.31
CA ILE A 151 -14.07 17.21 -9.33
C ILE A 151 -14.24 18.61 -8.72
N GLU A 152 -14.55 18.71 -7.43
CA GLU A 152 -14.75 19.97 -6.71
C GLU A 152 -13.41 20.63 -6.38
N ASP A 153 -12.35 19.84 -6.30
CA ASP A 153 -11.01 20.36 -6.09
C ASP A 153 -10.54 21.26 -7.25
N SER A 154 -9.88 22.35 -6.92
CA SER A 154 -9.39 23.34 -7.91
C SER A 154 -7.91 23.19 -8.25
N GLY A 155 -7.29 22.05 -7.91
CA GLY A 155 -5.90 21.73 -8.24
C GLY A 155 -5.60 21.70 -9.76
N PRO A 156 -4.31 21.64 -10.15
CA PRO A 156 -3.89 21.72 -11.55
C PRO A 156 -4.31 20.51 -12.40
N LYS A 157 -4.83 19.44 -11.78
CA LYS A 157 -5.25 18.18 -12.43
C LYS A 157 -4.14 17.55 -13.25
N THR A 158 -2.90 17.71 -12.78
CA THR A 158 -1.72 17.14 -13.43
C THR A 158 -0.54 17.00 -12.46
N ILE A 159 0.11 15.84 -12.51
CA ILE A 159 1.35 15.55 -11.78
C ILE A 159 2.34 14.82 -12.67
N GLN A 160 3.62 15.15 -12.50
CA GLN A 160 4.71 14.48 -13.20
C GLN A 160 5.23 13.32 -12.39
N LEU A 161 5.20 12.12 -12.99
CA LEU A 161 5.77 10.92 -12.38
C LEU A 161 6.99 10.45 -13.16
N GLY A 162 8.06 10.10 -12.45
CA GLY A 162 9.26 9.50 -13.02
C GLY A 162 8.93 8.12 -13.61
N THR A 163 9.42 7.84 -14.82
CA THR A 163 9.20 6.55 -15.49
C THR A 163 10.17 5.49 -14.98
N ALA A 164 9.67 4.29 -14.71
CA ALA A 164 10.48 3.20 -14.18
C ALA A 164 11.59 2.76 -15.15
N ALA A 165 11.32 2.79 -16.46
CA ALA A 165 12.31 2.45 -17.50
C ALA A 165 13.52 3.39 -17.52
N SER A 166 13.36 4.63 -17.05
CA SER A 166 14.46 5.59 -16.92
C SER A 166 15.03 5.66 -15.51
N GLY A 167 14.59 4.81 -14.57
CA GLY A 167 14.96 4.94 -13.15
C GLY A 167 14.50 6.25 -12.50
N GLY A 168 13.46 6.89 -13.06
CA GLY A 168 12.92 8.15 -12.56
C GLY A 168 13.46 9.43 -13.22
N TYR A 169 14.45 9.36 -14.12
CA TYR A 169 15.01 10.57 -14.77
C TYR A 169 14.04 11.22 -15.78
N ARG A 170 13.35 10.41 -16.58
CA ARG A 170 12.34 10.89 -17.54
C ARG A 170 10.97 10.86 -16.88
N HIS A 171 10.23 11.95 -16.98
CA HIS A 171 8.93 12.11 -16.37
C HIS A 171 7.81 12.01 -17.41
N PHE A 172 6.60 11.70 -16.95
CA PHE A 172 5.39 11.74 -17.77
C PHE A 172 4.24 12.34 -16.96
N ASP A 173 3.37 13.09 -17.65
CA ASP A 173 2.22 13.75 -17.02
C ASP A 173 1.06 12.77 -16.82
N VAL A 174 0.72 12.48 -15.57
CA VAL A 174 -0.56 11.88 -15.19
C VAL A 174 -1.58 12.99 -15.05
N ARG A 175 -2.69 12.91 -15.80
CA ARG A 175 -3.64 14.01 -15.98
C ARG A 175 -5.07 13.61 -15.64
N GLY A 176 -5.81 14.59 -15.13
CA GLY A 176 -7.23 14.48 -14.85
C GLY A 176 -7.52 13.90 -13.47
N THR A 177 -8.63 14.36 -12.89
CA THR A 177 -9.08 14.00 -11.54
C THR A 177 -9.09 12.50 -11.29
N TYR A 178 -9.61 11.71 -12.24
CA TYR A 178 -9.78 10.28 -12.06
C TYR A 178 -8.45 9.53 -11.84
N MET A 179 -7.45 9.73 -12.72
CA MET A 179 -6.16 9.05 -12.59
C MET A 179 -5.39 9.54 -11.35
N LEU A 180 -5.55 10.80 -10.97
CA LEU A 180 -4.93 11.37 -9.76
C LEU A 180 -5.57 10.83 -8.48
N SER A 181 -6.89 10.70 -8.46
CA SER A 181 -7.63 10.06 -7.36
C SER A 181 -7.23 8.59 -7.23
N ASN A 182 -7.10 7.87 -8.35
CA ASN A 182 -6.57 6.51 -8.35
C ASN A 182 -5.12 6.46 -7.85
N LEU A 183 -4.26 7.40 -8.26
CA LEU A 183 -2.89 7.49 -7.78
C LEU A 183 -2.84 7.68 -6.25
N LEU A 184 -3.67 8.56 -5.71
CA LEU A 184 -3.80 8.76 -4.26
C LEU A 184 -4.18 7.45 -3.56
N GLN A 185 -5.17 6.72 -4.08
CA GLN A 185 -5.59 5.43 -3.54
C GLN A 185 -4.45 4.39 -3.58
N GLU A 186 -3.76 4.27 -4.72
CA GLU A 186 -2.67 3.30 -4.88
C GLU A 186 -1.47 3.62 -3.99
N LEU A 187 -1.09 4.89 -3.84
CA LEU A 187 -0.03 5.32 -2.91
C LEU A 187 -0.43 5.07 -1.45
N THR A 188 -1.68 5.33 -1.09
CA THR A 188 -2.21 5.07 0.26
C THR A 188 -2.19 3.58 0.59
N LEU A 189 -2.58 2.73 -0.37
CA LEU A 189 -2.47 1.27 -0.22
C LEU A 189 -1.00 0.84 -0.08
N ALA A 190 -0.11 1.33 -0.95
CA ALA A 190 1.31 1.02 -0.86
C ALA A 190 1.91 1.40 0.51
N LYS A 191 1.53 2.57 1.04
CA LYS A 191 1.91 3.03 2.39
C LYS A 191 1.38 2.09 3.48
N LYS A 192 0.11 1.67 3.39
CA LYS A 192 -0.49 0.69 4.31
C LYS A 192 0.28 -0.64 4.33
N TYR A 193 0.80 -1.10 3.18
CA TYR A 193 1.65 -2.29 3.07
C TYR A 193 3.15 -2.02 3.41
N GLY A 194 3.49 -0.84 3.92
CA GLY A 194 4.84 -0.49 4.37
C GLY A 194 5.84 -0.24 3.23
N ARG A 195 5.37 0.05 2.01
CA ARG A 195 6.26 0.32 0.87
C ARG A 195 6.69 1.77 0.86
N LYS A 196 8.00 2.00 0.83
CA LYS A 196 8.61 3.33 0.65
C LYS A 196 8.76 3.72 -0.83
N GLN A 197 8.94 2.72 -1.70
CA GLN A 197 9.07 2.92 -3.12
C GLN A 197 8.34 1.80 -3.87
N ILE A 198 7.66 2.16 -4.95
CA ILE A 198 6.90 1.22 -5.78
C ILE A 198 7.17 1.46 -7.27
N VAL A 199 7.02 0.41 -8.06
CA VAL A 199 6.82 0.50 -9.50
C VAL A 199 5.33 0.33 -9.75
N LEU A 200 4.68 1.35 -10.30
CA LEU A 200 3.23 1.41 -10.48
C LEU A 200 2.88 1.37 -11.97
N ASP A 201 2.01 0.46 -12.37
CA ASP A 201 1.54 0.33 -13.76
C ASP A 201 0.51 1.42 -14.10
N GLU A 202 0.68 2.08 -15.25
CA GLU A 202 -0.29 3.07 -15.75
C GLU A 202 -1.68 2.45 -15.94
N SER A 203 -1.75 1.16 -16.33
CA SER A 203 -3.00 0.41 -16.50
C SER A 203 -3.84 0.30 -15.22
N ARG A 204 -3.21 0.39 -14.04
CA ARG A 204 -3.88 0.40 -12.74
C ARG A 204 -4.45 1.78 -12.39
N LEU A 205 -3.88 2.84 -12.97
CA LEU A 205 -4.34 4.23 -12.80
C LEU A 205 -5.44 4.62 -13.78
N ASN A 206 -5.36 4.14 -15.03
CA ASN A 206 -6.32 4.45 -16.10
C ASN A 206 -7.35 3.33 -16.36
N GLU A 207 -7.51 2.40 -15.41
CA GLU A 207 -8.49 1.33 -15.49
C GLU A 207 -9.90 1.89 -15.75
N ASN A 208 -10.71 1.17 -16.52
CA ASN A 208 -12.11 1.55 -16.69
C ASN A 208 -12.84 1.57 -15.32
N PRO A 209 -13.60 2.63 -14.98
CA PRO A 209 -14.21 2.77 -13.66
C PRO A 209 -15.18 1.64 -13.30
N VAL A 210 -15.90 1.07 -14.27
CA VAL A 210 -16.81 -0.06 -14.05
C VAL A 210 -16.01 -1.30 -13.67
N ASN A 211 -14.94 -1.60 -14.42
CA ASN A 211 -14.07 -2.73 -14.13
C ASN A 211 -13.37 -2.55 -12.78
N ARG A 212 -12.85 -1.35 -12.51
CA ARG A 212 -12.19 -1.02 -11.24
C ARG A 212 -13.14 -1.23 -10.08
N PHE A 213 -14.36 -0.71 -10.14
CA PHE A 213 -15.33 -0.83 -9.06
C PHE A 213 -15.74 -2.29 -8.81
N ALA A 214 -16.03 -3.05 -9.87
CA ALA A 214 -16.35 -4.47 -9.77
C ALA A 214 -15.20 -5.27 -9.12
N ARG A 215 -13.96 -4.98 -9.51
CA ARG A 215 -12.75 -5.59 -8.94
C ARG A 215 -12.56 -5.21 -7.47
N LEU A 216 -12.76 -3.95 -7.09
CA LEU A 216 -12.68 -3.51 -5.69
C LEU A 216 -13.75 -4.18 -4.81
N ILE A 217 -14.98 -4.33 -5.31
CA ILE A 217 -16.04 -5.07 -4.59
C ILE A 217 -15.58 -6.50 -4.30
N LYS A 218 -15.15 -7.20 -5.36
CA LYS A 218 -14.75 -8.60 -5.31
C LYS A 218 -13.55 -8.83 -4.39
N ASP A 219 -12.48 -8.06 -4.60
CA ASP A 219 -11.17 -8.37 -4.02
C ASP A 219 -10.86 -7.58 -2.74
N GLN A 220 -11.63 -6.53 -2.42
CA GLN A 220 -11.38 -5.69 -1.23
C GLN A 220 -12.61 -5.51 -0.35
N PHE A 221 -13.80 -5.21 -0.90
CA PHE A 221 -14.94 -4.87 -0.05
C PHE A 221 -15.49 -6.09 0.67
N TRP A 222 -15.71 -7.22 -0.04
CA TRP A 222 -16.19 -8.44 0.60
C TRP A 222 -15.27 -8.95 1.71
N PRO A 223 -13.95 -9.10 1.51
CA PRO A 223 -13.03 -9.48 2.59
C PRO A 223 -13.08 -8.53 3.79
N ASN A 224 -13.17 -7.21 3.56
CA ASN A 224 -13.22 -6.21 4.63
C ASN A 224 -14.55 -6.17 5.39
N LEU A 225 -15.64 -6.64 4.79
CA LEU A 225 -16.96 -6.75 5.43
C LEU A 225 -17.17 -8.10 6.12
N THR A 226 -16.37 -9.12 5.75
CA THR A 226 -16.49 -10.47 6.31
C THR A 226 -16.05 -10.48 7.76
N ARG A 227 -16.91 -11.01 8.63
CA ARG A 227 -16.63 -11.26 10.04
C ARG A 227 -16.79 -12.75 10.33
N ARG A 228 -15.86 -13.29 11.12
CA ARG A 228 -15.92 -14.63 11.70
C ARG A 228 -15.67 -14.45 13.18
N ILE A 229 -16.53 -14.99 14.03
CA ILE A 229 -16.38 -14.86 15.48
C ILE A 229 -15.54 -16.03 15.98
N ASP A 230 -14.45 -15.72 16.68
CA ASP A 230 -13.60 -16.72 17.34
C ASP A 230 -13.08 -16.20 18.68
N GLY A 231 -12.41 -17.06 19.45
CA GLY A 231 -11.87 -16.68 20.76
C GLY A 231 -10.80 -15.60 20.70
N GLY A 232 -10.11 -15.44 19.56
CA GLY A 232 -9.08 -14.41 19.37
C GLY A 232 -9.65 -13.03 19.06
N ASN A 233 -10.88 -12.93 18.57
CA ASN A 233 -11.49 -11.66 18.17
C ASN A 233 -12.74 -11.26 18.96
N ILE A 234 -13.24 -12.11 19.86
CA ILE A 234 -14.46 -11.85 20.64
C ILE A 234 -14.40 -10.51 21.40
N ALA A 235 -13.22 -10.11 21.85
CA ALA A 235 -12.99 -8.83 22.52
C ALA A 235 -13.41 -7.62 21.69
N ALA A 236 -13.13 -7.67 20.38
CA ALA A 236 -13.49 -6.61 19.45
C ALA A 236 -14.94 -6.74 18.97
N VAL A 237 -15.41 -7.98 18.80
CA VAL A 237 -16.73 -8.28 18.23
C VAL A 237 -17.86 -8.07 19.24
N ALA A 238 -17.66 -8.44 20.50
CA ALA A 238 -18.68 -8.33 21.55
C ALA A 238 -18.80 -6.91 22.13
N LYS A 239 -17.91 -5.98 21.74
CA LYS A 239 -17.98 -4.58 22.16
C LYS A 239 -19.01 -3.84 21.30
N ASP A 240 -20.10 -3.39 21.91
CA ASP A 240 -21.09 -2.55 21.25
C ASP A 240 -20.79 -1.05 21.49
N PRO A 241 -20.44 -0.26 20.46
CA PRO A 241 -20.25 1.18 20.60
C PRO A 241 -21.55 1.94 20.93
N LYS A 242 -22.71 1.28 20.83
CA LYS A 242 -24.03 1.84 21.17
C LYS A 242 -24.50 1.43 22.57
N ASP A 243 -23.68 0.71 23.34
CA ASP A 243 -23.98 0.46 24.75
C ASP A 243 -23.74 1.74 25.55
N TRP A 244 -24.84 2.36 25.98
CA TRP A 244 -24.86 3.59 26.80
C TRP A 244 -25.11 3.31 28.28
N THR A 245 -25.01 2.06 28.72
CA THR A 245 -25.15 1.70 30.14
C THR A 245 -23.98 2.26 30.96
N ALA A 246 -24.16 2.37 32.28
CA ALA A 246 -23.14 2.93 33.17
C ALA A 246 -21.85 2.11 33.22
N ASN A 247 -21.91 0.82 32.88
CA ASN A 247 -20.77 -0.09 32.93
C ASN A 247 -20.84 -1.04 31.73
N PRO A 248 -20.42 -0.59 30.54
CA PRO A 248 -20.53 -1.37 29.32
C PRO A 248 -19.55 -2.55 29.38
N HIS A 249 -20.11 -3.77 29.41
CA HIS A 249 -19.35 -5.01 29.34
C HIS A 249 -19.67 -5.74 28.04
N PRO A 250 -18.67 -6.35 27.39
CA PRO A 250 -18.94 -7.25 26.29
C PRO A 250 -19.75 -8.43 26.80
N ARG A 251 -20.91 -8.69 26.17
CA ARG A 251 -21.85 -9.72 26.59
C ARG A 251 -22.27 -10.59 25.43
N MET A 252 -22.30 -11.90 25.66
CA MET A 252 -22.77 -12.90 24.71
C MET A 252 -24.00 -13.61 25.26
N TYR A 253 -25.10 -13.54 24.51
CA TYR A 253 -26.34 -14.23 24.81
C TYR A 253 -26.46 -15.51 23.99
N ILE A 254 -26.60 -16.64 24.67
CA ILE A 254 -26.60 -17.99 24.08
C ILE A 254 -27.99 -18.62 24.20
N PRO A 255 -28.57 -19.19 23.13
CA PRO A 255 -29.80 -19.97 23.24
C PRO A 255 -29.65 -21.15 24.21
N VAL A 256 -30.69 -21.44 25.00
CA VAL A 256 -30.70 -22.58 25.95
C VAL A 256 -30.46 -23.92 25.23
N GLY A 257 -30.87 -24.04 23.97
CA GLY A 257 -30.66 -25.23 23.14
C GLY A 257 -29.25 -25.40 22.56
N ALA A 258 -28.30 -24.51 22.87
CA ALA A 258 -26.93 -24.54 22.36
C ALA A 258 -25.89 -24.55 23.51
N PRO A 259 -25.91 -25.57 24.40
CA PRO A 259 -25.01 -25.65 25.55
C PRO A 259 -23.52 -25.68 25.14
N GLU A 260 -23.20 -26.26 23.98
CA GLU A 260 -21.83 -26.30 23.45
C GLU A 260 -21.26 -24.91 23.15
N GLN A 261 -22.10 -23.98 22.67
CA GLN A 261 -21.69 -22.60 22.45
C GLN A 261 -21.48 -21.88 23.78
N PHE A 262 -22.35 -22.15 24.76
CA PHE A 262 -22.20 -21.59 26.11
C PHE A 262 -20.89 -22.04 26.75
N GLU A 263 -20.55 -23.32 26.66
CA GLU A 263 -19.26 -23.86 27.12
C GLU A 263 -18.08 -23.20 26.40
N TYR A 264 -18.17 -23.05 25.07
CA TYR A 264 -17.14 -22.42 24.26
C TYR A 264 -16.84 -20.98 24.70
N TYR A 265 -17.86 -20.11 24.78
CA TYR A 265 -17.67 -18.71 25.17
C TYR A 265 -17.29 -18.59 26.65
N THR A 266 -17.84 -19.44 27.52
CA THR A 266 -17.48 -19.47 28.95
C THR A 266 -16.01 -19.83 29.13
N ARG A 267 -15.48 -20.78 28.34
CA ARG A 267 -14.06 -21.12 28.35
C ARG A 267 -13.20 -19.92 27.95
N ILE A 268 -13.61 -19.17 26.92
CA ILE A 268 -12.88 -17.96 26.50
C ILE A 268 -12.91 -16.89 27.61
N ALA A 269 -14.06 -16.64 28.23
CA ALA A 269 -14.19 -15.70 29.34
C ALA A 269 -13.27 -16.06 30.52
N LYS A 270 -13.10 -17.36 30.81
CA LYS A 270 -12.17 -17.85 31.85
C LYS A 270 -10.70 -17.73 31.45
N GLN A 271 -10.38 -17.97 30.18
CA GLN A 271 -9.01 -17.86 29.65
C GLN A 271 -8.53 -16.41 29.57
N HIS A 272 -9.46 -15.48 29.39
CA HIS A 272 -9.22 -14.05 29.20
C HIS A 272 -10.05 -13.18 30.16
N PRO A 273 -9.79 -13.25 31.48
CA PRO A 273 -10.57 -12.51 32.49
C PRO A 273 -10.48 -10.98 32.32
N GLU A 274 -9.43 -10.49 31.67
CA GLU A 274 -9.26 -9.07 31.32
C GLU A 274 -10.35 -8.54 30.39
N LEU A 275 -11.00 -9.40 29.60
CA LEU A 275 -12.08 -9.01 28.71
C LEU A 275 -13.37 -8.68 29.45
N LYS A 276 -13.55 -9.21 30.66
CA LYS A 276 -14.80 -9.15 31.42
C LYS A 276 -16.01 -9.58 30.57
N LEU A 277 -15.80 -10.61 29.74
CA LEU A 277 -16.83 -11.16 28.88
C LEU A 277 -17.90 -11.85 29.71
N GLU A 278 -19.12 -11.33 29.65
CA GLU A 278 -20.28 -11.96 30.28
C GLU A 278 -20.94 -12.93 29.30
N VAL A 279 -21.13 -14.18 29.73
CA VAL A 279 -21.78 -15.22 28.93
C VAL A 279 -23.06 -15.62 29.62
N MET A 280 -24.19 -15.38 28.97
CA MET A 280 -25.52 -15.54 29.56
C MET A 280 -26.38 -16.42 28.67
N TYR A 281 -27.19 -17.28 29.27
CA TYR A 281 -28.28 -17.91 28.54
C TYR A 281 -29.38 -16.88 28.24
N LEU A 282 -29.99 -17.01 27.07
CA LEU A 282 -31.27 -16.40 26.79
C LEU A 282 -32.37 -17.03 27.64
N ASN A 283 -33.47 -16.32 27.82
CA ASN A 283 -34.69 -16.90 28.38
C ASN A 283 -35.18 -18.07 27.51
N ALA A 284 -35.85 -19.04 28.11
CA ALA A 284 -36.44 -20.18 27.41
C ALA A 284 -37.43 -19.73 26.32
N ASP A 285 -38.15 -18.63 26.57
CA ASP A 285 -38.91 -17.89 25.57
C ASP A 285 -38.23 -16.53 25.26
N PRO A 286 -37.36 -16.47 24.24
CA PRO A 286 -36.70 -15.23 23.83
C PRO A 286 -37.62 -14.30 23.02
N SER A 287 -38.85 -14.72 22.68
CA SER A 287 -39.82 -13.91 21.95
C SER A 287 -40.66 -12.99 22.85
N ASN A 288 -40.58 -13.18 24.17
CA ASN A 288 -41.25 -12.36 25.15
C ASN A 288 -40.78 -10.90 25.09
N GLU A 289 -41.69 -9.98 24.76
CA GLU A 289 -41.38 -8.55 24.55
C GLU A 289 -40.87 -7.84 25.81
N GLU A 290 -41.41 -8.19 26.99
CA GLU A 290 -40.97 -7.61 28.26
C GLU A 290 -39.53 -8.02 28.57
N TYR A 291 -39.19 -9.30 28.33
CA TYR A 291 -37.82 -9.79 28.44
C TYR A 291 -36.88 -9.04 27.49
N VAL A 292 -37.22 -8.95 26.19
CA VAL A 292 -36.39 -8.24 25.20
C VAL A 292 -36.21 -6.77 25.57
N ARG A 293 -37.26 -6.11 26.06
CA ARG A 293 -37.18 -4.71 26.53
C ARG A 293 -36.22 -4.56 27.72
N ASN A 294 -36.21 -5.51 28.64
CA ASN A 294 -35.33 -5.48 29.82
C ASN A 294 -33.85 -5.70 29.44
N LEU A 295 -33.55 -6.34 28.30
CA LEU A 295 -32.19 -6.47 27.79
C LEU A 295 -31.56 -5.12 27.38
N ASN A 296 -32.34 -4.04 27.28
CA ASN A 296 -31.79 -2.69 27.06
C ASN A 296 -30.88 -2.23 28.21
N GLU A 297 -31.06 -2.75 29.42
CA GLU A 297 -30.20 -2.45 30.58
C GLU A 297 -28.88 -3.24 30.56
N ALA A 298 -28.82 -4.30 29.74
CA ALA A 298 -27.69 -5.20 29.62
C ALA A 298 -27.56 -5.70 28.18
N PRO A 299 -27.27 -4.81 27.19
CA PRO A 299 -27.18 -5.21 25.80
C PRO A 299 -26.03 -6.21 25.59
N GLY A 300 -26.10 -6.97 24.51
CA GLY A 300 -25.11 -7.99 24.20
C GLY A 300 -25.34 -8.59 22.82
N LEU A 301 -24.30 -9.23 22.30
CA LEU A 301 -24.34 -9.90 21.02
C LEU A 301 -25.02 -11.28 21.16
N LEU A 302 -25.84 -11.63 20.18
CA LEU A 302 -26.46 -12.96 20.10
C LEU A 302 -25.49 -13.94 19.46
N ALA A 303 -25.43 -15.16 20.03
CA ALA A 303 -24.68 -16.23 19.41
C ALA A 303 -25.27 -16.58 18.03
N VAL A 304 -24.38 -16.82 17.08
CA VAL A 304 -24.71 -17.24 15.71
C VAL A 304 -24.21 -18.67 15.47
N ALA A 305 -24.56 -19.26 14.34
CA ALA A 305 -24.12 -20.60 13.98
C ALA A 305 -22.59 -20.75 14.10
N MET A 306 -22.16 -21.90 14.63
CA MET A 306 -20.77 -22.30 14.81
C MET A 306 -20.50 -23.60 14.06
N GLU A 307 -19.24 -23.79 13.64
CA GLU A 307 -18.71 -24.99 12.98
C GLU A 307 -17.50 -25.54 13.76
#